data_AF-A0A9E6DHW6-F1
#
_entry.id   AF-A0A9E6DHW6-F1
#
_cell.length_a   1.000
_cell.length_b   1.000
_cell.length_c   1.000
_cell.angle_alpha   90.00
_cell.angle_beta   90.00
_cell.angle_gamma   90.00
#
_symmetry.space_group_name_H-M   'P 1'
#
loop_
_entity.id
_entity.type
_entity.pdbx_description
1 polymer ?
#
loop_
_entity_poly.entity_id
_entity_poly.type
_entity_poly.pdbx_seq_one_letter_code
_entity_poly.pdbx_strand_id
1 'polypeptide(L)'
;MSRIGKKPVELPSGVTATLDGQTIEVKGPKATRSFTATDDVTIAIEDNAVTVTPRGMSKRARQQWGMSRTMVANMVQGATQGFKKEL
;
A
#
# COMPACT_ATOMS: atom_id res chain seq x y z
N MET A 1 13.57 3.32 -13.62
CA MET A 1 12.11 3.47 -13.42
C MET A 1 11.62 2.31 -12.57
N SER A 2 11.06 2.59 -11.39
CA SER A 2 10.60 1.55 -10.48
C SER A 2 9.40 0.80 -11.07
N ARG A 3 9.55 -0.50 -11.36
CA ARG A 3 8.47 -1.40 -11.81
C ARG A 3 7.71 -2.01 -10.63
N ILE A 4 8.08 -1.66 -9.40
CA ILE A 4 7.56 -2.24 -8.16
C ILE A 4 6.07 -1.93 -7.99
N GLY A 5 5.63 -0.74 -8.42
CA GLY A 5 4.22 -0.34 -8.36
C GLY A 5 3.28 -1.22 -9.20
N LYS A 6 3.80 -1.92 -10.22
CA LYS A 6 3.00 -2.84 -11.07
C LYS A 6 2.62 -4.12 -10.33
N LYS A 7 3.34 -4.46 -9.27
CA LYS A 7 3.07 -5.65 -8.47
C LYS A 7 1.99 -5.33 -7.44
N PRO A 8 0.83 -6.01 -7.48
CA PRO A 8 -0.16 -5.89 -6.42
C PRO A 8 0.45 -6.24 -5.05
N VAL A 9 -0.18 -5.73 -4.00
CA VAL A 9 0.14 -6.10 -2.62
C VAL A 9 -0.95 -7.03 -2.13
N GLU A 10 -0.62 -8.31 -2.00
CA GLU A 10 -1.56 -9.32 -1.49
C GLU A 10 -1.86 -9.07 -0.01
N LEU A 11 -3.13 -9.22 0.37
CA LEU A 11 -3.57 -9.15 1.77
C LEU A 11 -3.63 -10.59 2.33
N PRO A 12 -2.72 -10.97 3.23
CA PRO A 12 -2.75 -12.28 3.86
C PRO A 12 -3.95 -12.41 4.80
N SER A 13 -4.30 -13.66 5.15
CA SER A 13 -5.44 -13.95 6.01
C SER A 13 -5.33 -13.24 7.37
N GLY A 14 -6.44 -12.62 7.79
CA GLY A 14 -6.50 -11.82 9.02
C GLY A 14 -6.07 -10.36 8.86
N VAL A 15 -5.68 -9.93 7.66
CA VAL A 15 -5.49 -8.51 7.32
C VAL A 15 -6.67 -8.03 6.49
N THR A 16 -7.27 -6.92 6.91
CA THR A 16 -8.33 -6.23 6.18
C THR A 16 -7.83 -4.86 5.75
N ALA A 17 -8.06 -4.50 4.48
CA ALA A 17 -7.77 -3.17 3.98
C ALA A 17 -9.09 -2.47 3.66
N THR A 18 -9.27 -1.25 4.15
CA THR A 18 -10.39 -0.38 3.84
C THR A 18 -9.89 0.86 3.13
N LEU A 19 -10.54 1.24 2.04
CA LEU A 19 -10.20 2.43 1.27
C LEU A 19 -11.30 3.48 1.47
N ASP A 20 -10.91 4.64 1.98
CA ASP A 20 -11.76 5.84 2.08
C ASP A 20 -11.16 6.95 1.20
N GLY A 21 -11.66 7.05 -0.03
CA GLY A 21 -11.15 7.96 -1.05
C GLY A 21 -9.70 7.66 -1.44
N GLN A 22 -8.75 8.33 -0.78
CA GLN A 22 -7.31 8.13 -0.94
C GLN A 22 -6.60 7.67 0.34
N THR A 23 -7.33 7.57 1.43
CA THR A 23 -6.82 7.02 2.69
C THR A 23 -7.07 5.53 2.70
N ILE A 24 -6.00 4.76 2.73
CA ILE A 24 -6.07 3.32 2.93
C ILE A 24 -5.74 3.01 4.39
N GLU A 25 -6.65 2.31 5.05
CA GLU A 25 -6.44 1.74 6.37
C GLU A 25 -6.22 0.24 6.26
N VAL A 26 -5.14 -0.23 6.87
CA VAL A 26 -4.81 -1.65 6.95
C VAL A 26 -4.92 -2.07 8.42
N LYS A 27 -5.88 -2.94 8.70
CA LYS A 27 -6.12 -3.56 10.00
C LYS A 27 -5.61 -4.99 9.97
N GLY A 28 -4.67 -5.31 10.85
CA GLY A 28 -4.24 -6.69 11.07
C GLY A 28 -4.11 -7.03 12.55
N PRO A 29 -3.72 -8.27 12.87
CA PRO A 29 -3.76 -8.80 14.23
C PRO A 29 -2.84 -8.08 15.20
N LYS A 30 -1.73 -7.49 14.73
CA LYS A 30 -0.74 -6.82 15.60
C LYS A 30 -0.88 -5.31 15.66
N ALA A 31 -1.43 -4.69 14.62
CA ALA A 31 -1.53 -3.24 14.51
C ALA A 31 -2.56 -2.82 13.46
N THR A 32 -3.08 -1.61 13.63
CA THR A 32 -3.82 -0.89 12.60
C THR A 32 -2.97 0.28 12.12
N ARG A 33 -2.90 0.50 10.81
CA ARG A 33 -2.15 1.59 10.19
C ARG A 33 -2.98 2.26 9.11
N SER A 34 -2.95 3.58 9.06
CA SER A 34 -3.56 4.37 8.00
C SER A 34 -2.48 5.06 7.17
N PHE A 35 -2.70 5.16 5.87
CA PHE A 35 -1.86 5.89 4.94
C PHE A 35 -2.73 6.66 3.96
N THR A 36 -2.50 7.97 3.88
CA THR A 36 -3.16 8.82 2.90
C THR A 36 -2.23 9.03 1.72
N ALA A 37 -2.65 8.56 0.55
CA ALA A 37 -1.92 8.80 -0.69
C ALA A 37 -2.20 10.21 -1.23
N THR A 38 -1.34 10.66 -2.15
CA THR A 38 -1.51 11.93 -2.86
C THR A 38 -2.37 11.75 -4.10
N ASP A 39 -2.99 12.84 -4.57
CA ASP A 39 -3.91 12.84 -5.74
C ASP A 39 -3.29 12.34 -7.04
N ASP A 40 -1.95 12.22 -7.08
CA ASP A 40 -1.15 11.72 -8.18
C ASP A 40 -1.34 10.19 -8.43
N VAL A 41 -1.88 9.46 -7.45
CA VAL A 41 -2.08 7.99 -7.53
C VAL A 41 -3.51 7.61 -7.14
N THR A 42 -4.00 6.53 -7.75
CA THR A 42 -5.26 5.88 -7.38
C THR A 42 -4.94 4.55 -6.72
N ILE A 43 -5.58 4.27 -5.59
CA ILE A 43 -5.51 3.00 -4.91
C ILE A 43 -6.81 2.26 -5.21
N ALA A 44 -6.72 0.98 -5.54
CA ALA A 44 -7.86 0.09 -5.69
C ALA A 44 -7.60 -1.20 -4.91
N ILE A 45 -8.68 -1.82 -4.45
CA ILE A 45 -8.66 -3.11 -3.74
C ILE A 45 -9.45 -4.09 -4.60
N GLU A 46 -8.76 -5.08 -5.15
CA GLU A 46 -9.31 -6.10 -6.06
C GLU A 46 -8.88 -7.48 -5.56
N ASP A 47 -9.83 -8.41 -5.43
CA ASP A 47 -9.57 -9.82 -5.10
C ASP A 47 -8.59 -10.04 -3.93
N ASN A 48 -8.79 -9.27 -2.85
CA ASN A 48 -7.94 -9.34 -1.65
C ASN A 48 -6.48 -8.90 -1.89
N ALA A 49 -6.25 -8.08 -2.92
CA ALA A 49 -4.99 -7.43 -3.21
C ALA A 49 -5.19 -5.92 -3.40
N VAL A 50 -4.21 -5.14 -2.95
CA VAL A 50 -4.19 -3.69 -3.17
C VAL A 50 -3.35 -3.40 -4.41
N THR A 51 -4.00 -2.81 -5.40
CA THR A 51 -3.34 -2.26 -6.59
C THR A 51 -3.22 -0.75 -6.45
N VAL A 52 -2.09 -0.21 -6.88
CA VAL A 52 -1.90 1.24 -6.98
C VAL A 52 -1.67 1.54 -8.44
N THR A 53 -2.29 2.59 -8.97
CA THR A 53 -2.11 3.04 -10.35
C THR A 53 -1.80 4.54 -10.36
N PRO A 54 -0.79 5.00 -11.12
CA PRO A 54 -0.54 6.43 -11.27
C PRO A 54 -1.65 7.06 -12.12
N ARG A 55 -2.20 8.21 -11.71
CA ARG A 55 -3.22 8.95 -12.49
C ARG A 55 -2.65 9.63 -13.73
N GLY A 56 -1.32 9.77 -13.81
CA GLY A 56 -0.66 10.44 -14.93
C GLY A 56 0.73 9.89 -15.23
N MET A 57 1.31 10.41 -16.31
CA MET A 57 2.65 10.04 -16.78
C MET A 57 3.76 10.95 -16.24
N SER A 58 3.42 11.87 -15.34
CA SER A 58 4.38 12.79 -14.72
C SER A 58 5.44 12.02 -13.93
N LYS A 59 6.65 12.58 -13.84
CA LYS A 59 7.74 12.00 -13.06
C LYS A 59 7.35 11.81 -11.59
N ARG A 60 6.57 12.77 -11.05
CA ARG A 60 6.04 12.76 -9.69
C ARG A 60 5.04 11.61 -9.47
N ALA A 61 4.06 11.43 -10.35
CA ALA A 61 3.10 10.33 -10.24
C ALA A 61 3.78 8.96 -10.27
N ARG A 62 4.80 8.78 -11.12
CA ARG A 62 5.59 7.54 -11.16
C ARG A 62 6.43 7.30 -9.90
N GLN A 63 6.94 8.35 -9.25
CA GLN A 63 7.65 8.24 -7.97
C GLN A 63 6.68 7.88 -6.85
N GLN A 64 5.54 8.57 -6.78
CA GLN A 64 4.49 8.31 -5.79
C GLN A 64 3.89 6.92 -5.94
N TRP A 65 3.81 6.39 -7.16
CA TRP A 65 3.33 5.04 -7.43
C TRP A 65 4.15 3.97 -6.71
N GLY A 66 5.47 4.00 -6.85
CA GLY A 66 6.36 3.05 -6.16
C GLY A 66 6.37 3.25 -4.64
N MET A 67 6.36 4.50 -4.19
CA MET A 67 6.32 4.84 -2.77
C MET A 67 5.05 4.34 -2.10
N SER A 68 3.88 4.68 -2.65
CA SER A 68 2.57 4.33 -2.08
C SER A 68 2.39 2.82 -2.00
N ARG A 69 2.77 2.09 -3.06
CA ARG A 69 2.76 0.62 -3.04
C ARG A 69 3.65 0.06 -1.91
N THR A 70 4.85 0.61 -1.75
CA THR A 70 5.79 0.16 -0.70
C THR A 70 5.26 0.46 0.70
N MET A 71 4.64 1.62 0.90
CA MET A 71 3.98 1.97 2.16
C MET A 71 2.89 0.97 2.51
N VAL A 72 1.99 0.64 1.55
CA VAL A 72 0.95 -0.37 1.77
C VAL A 72 1.54 -1.74 2.10
N ALA A 73 2.55 -2.18 1.35
CA ALA A 73 3.24 -3.46 1.62
C ALA A 73 3.85 -3.50 3.03
N ASN A 74 4.49 -2.42 3.46
CA ASN A 74 5.08 -2.31 4.80
C ASN A 74 4.01 -2.29 5.89
N MET A 75 2.85 -1.69 5.65
CA MET A 75 1.73 -1.73 6.60
C MET A 75 1.19 -3.15 6.75
N VAL A 76 0.99 -3.87 5.65
CA VAL A 76 0.54 -5.28 5.66
C VAL A 76 1.56 -6.18 6.37
N GLN A 77 2.85 -6.04 6.06
CA GLN A 77 3.91 -6.79 6.73
C GLN A 77 4.02 -6.45 8.22
N GLY A 78 3.91 -5.16 8.57
CA GLY A 78 3.95 -4.70 9.96
C GLY A 78 2.75 -5.19 10.78
N ALA A 79 1.57 -5.26 10.17
CA ALA A 79 0.35 -5.74 10.82
C ALA A 79 0.35 -7.27 11.05
N THR A 80 1.18 -8.02 10.31
CA THR A 80 1.29 -9.49 10.37
C THR A 80 2.53 -9.98 11.10
N GLN A 81 3.71 -9.67 10.59
CA GLN A 81 5.00 -10.14 11.12
C GLN A 81 5.54 -9.19 12.19
N GLY A 82 5.30 -7.88 12.03
CA GLY A 82 5.98 -6.85 12.83
C GLY A 82 7.37 -6.55 12.28
N PHE A 83 8.11 -5.66 12.93
CA PHE A 83 9.48 -5.29 12.55
C PHE A 83 10.45 -5.64 13.68
N LYS A 84 11.55 -6.33 13.34
CA LYS A 84 12.70 -6.54 14.24
C LYS A 84 13.94 -5.93 13.57
N LYS A 85 14.67 -5.08 14.29
CA LYS A 85 15.99 -4.57 13.88
C LYS A 85 17.02 -5.16 14.84
N GLU A 86 17.90 -6.00 14.32
CA GLU A 86 19.05 -6.51 15.07
C GLU A 86 20.21 -5.54 14.83
N LEU A 87 20.87 -5.11 15.92
CA LEU A 87 21.93 -4.10 15.93
C LEU A 87 23.29 -4.77 16.17
#